data_AF-L5L6C0-F1
#
_entry.id   AF-L5L6C0-F1
#
_cell.length_a   1.000
_cell.length_b   1.000
_cell.length_c   1.000
_cell.angle_alpha   90.00
_cell.angle_beta   90.00
_cell.angle_gamma   90.00
#
_symmetry.space_group_name_H-M   'P 1'
#
loop_
_entity.id
_entity.type
_entity.pdbx_description
1 polymer ?
#
loop_
_entity_poly.entity_id
_entity_poly.type
_entity_poly.pdbx_seq_one_letter_code
_entity_poly.pdbx_strand_id
1 'polypeptide(L)'
;MLRKGAEQREPEREALWELEKLGLGDSVDLHVYEIPVEYKTVQRLIPALWEKHSPQLVVHVGVSGMATTVTLEKCGHNKGYKGLDNCRFCPGSQCCVEDGPESIDSIIDMDAVCKRVTTLGLDVSVTISQDAGRYLCDFTYYTSLYQSHGRSAFVHVPPLGKPYNADQLGRALRAIIEEMLGVLEQYLCDFTYYTSLYQSHGRSAFVHVPPLGKPYNADQLGRALRAIIEEMLGVLEQSEDKINCRHKH
;
A
#
# COMPACT_ATOMS: atom_id res chain seq x y z
N MET A 1 22.56 15.61 -9.51
CA MET A 1 22.61 14.23 -8.95
C MET A 1 24.01 13.67 -9.21
N LEU A 2 24.81 13.46 -8.17
CA LEU A 2 26.21 13.03 -8.26
C LEU A 2 26.27 11.57 -8.72
N ARG A 3 26.86 11.31 -9.89
CA ARG A 3 27.20 9.96 -10.36
C ARG A 3 28.40 9.45 -9.58
N LYS A 4 28.22 8.43 -8.74
CA LYS A 4 29.32 7.52 -8.40
C LYS A 4 29.48 6.50 -9.54
N GLY A 5 30.73 6.16 -9.81
CA GLY A 5 31.20 5.41 -10.98
C GLY A 5 30.65 3.99 -11.08
N ALA A 6 31.02 3.35 -12.19
CA ALA A 6 30.61 2.01 -12.59
C ALA A 6 30.96 0.95 -11.53
N GLU A 7 30.01 0.71 -10.63
CA GLU A 7 29.90 -0.45 -9.77
C GLU A 7 28.55 -1.10 -10.12
N GLN A 8 28.45 -2.43 -10.05
CA GLN A 8 27.29 -3.20 -10.54
C GLN A 8 25.97 -2.51 -10.13
N ARG A 9 25.13 -2.18 -11.12
CA ARG A 9 23.88 -1.47 -10.84
C ARG A 9 22.93 -2.44 -10.14
N GLU A 10 22.60 -2.12 -8.90
CA GLU A 10 21.70 -2.92 -8.06
C GLU A 10 20.31 -3.07 -8.74
N PRO A 11 19.79 -4.30 -8.91
CA PRO A 11 18.55 -4.57 -9.64
C PRO A 11 17.33 -3.73 -9.25
N GLU A 12 17.10 -3.59 -7.94
CA GLU A 12 16.05 -2.77 -7.33
C GLU A 12 16.15 -1.31 -7.76
N ARG A 13 17.37 -0.80 -7.94
CA ARG A 13 17.61 0.60 -8.29
C ARG A 13 17.20 0.90 -9.72
N GLU A 14 17.47 -0.01 -10.66
CA GLU A 14 17.03 0.20 -12.04
C GLU A 14 15.51 0.04 -12.17
N ALA A 15 14.91 -0.92 -11.47
CA ALA A 15 13.45 -1.07 -11.45
C ALA A 15 12.76 0.18 -10.88
N LEU A 16 13.29 0.73 -9.78
CA LEU A 16 12.81 1.98 -9.19
C LEU A 16 13.02 3.19 -10.12
N TRP A 17 14.14 3.23 -10.85
CA TRP A 17 14.40 4.28 -11.83
C TRP A 17 13.39 4.25 -12.99
N GLU A 18 13.01 3.07 -13.47
CA GLU A 18 11.95 2.96 -14.48
C GLU A 18 10.57 3.34 -13.90
N LEU A 19 10.28 3.01 -12.65
CA LEU A 19 9.08 3.49 -11.96
C LEU A 19 9.05 5.03 -11.87
N GLU A 20 10.16 5.67 -11.46
CA GLU A 20 10.24 7.14 -11.37
C GLU A 20 9.99 7.82 -12.72
N LYS A 21 10.49 7.25 -13.81
CA LYS A 21 10.23 7.76 -15.17
C LYS A 21 8.77 7.64 -15.56
N LEU A 22 8.14 6.52 -15.23
CA LEU A 22 6.74 6.27 -15.57
C LEU A 22 5.79 7.14 -14.73
N GLY A 23 6.16 7.41 -13.48
CA GLY A 23 5.31 8.10 -12.52
C GLY A 23 4.10 7.28 -12.06
N LEU A 24 3.33 7.83 -11.13
CA LEU A 24 2.10 7.24 -10.58
C LEU A 24 0.86 8.12 -10.83
N GLY A 25 0.93 8.96 -11.87
CA GLY A 25 -0.09 9.96 -12.19
C GLY A 25 0.01 11.24 -11.34
N ASP A 26 -0.81 12.24 -11.66
CA ASP A 26 -0.74 13.58 -11.06
C ASP A 26 -1.25 13.64 -9.61
N SER A 27 -1.99 12.62 -9.17
CA SER A 27 -2.56 12.54 -7.82
C SER A 27 -1.62 11.94 -6.79
N VAL A 28 -0.44 11.47 -7.18
CA VAL A 28 0.52 10.78 -6.30
C VAL A 28 1.82 11.55 -6.27
N ASP A 29 2.18 12.05 -5.08
CA ASP A 29 3.49 12.65 -4.80
C ASP A 29 4.49 11.55 -4.41
N LEU A 30 5.28 11.08 -5.38
CA LEU A 30 6.22 9.97 -5.20
C LEU A 30 7.57 10.46 -4.66
N HIS A 31 7.97 9.93 -3.49
CA HIS A 31 9.31 10.13 -2.93
C HIS A 31 10.07 8.79 -2.87
N VAL A 32 11.25 8.72 -3.49
CA VAL A 32 12.09 7.51 -3.50
C VAL A 32 13.35 7.72 -2.66
N TYR A 33 13.65 6.75 -1.81
CA TYR A 33 14.83 6.72 -0.94
C TYR A 33 15.56 5.39 -1.05
N GLU A 34 16.88 5.44 -1.09
CA GLU A 34 17.73 4.27 -0.95
C GLU A 34 18.04 4.04 0.53
N ILE A 35 17.73 2.85 1.04
CA ILE A 35 17.94 2.47 2.44
C ILE A 35 19.18 1.58 2.51
N PRO A 36 20.26 2.01 3.21
CA PRO A 36 21.43 1.16 3.42
C PRO A 36 21.07 -0.14 4.16
N VAL A 37 21.76 -1.23 3.81
CA VAL A 37 21.66 -2.53 4.48
C VAL A 37 22.38 -2.47 5.84
N GLU A 38 21.81 -1.70 6.77
CA GLU A 38 22.36 -1.36 8.08
C GLU A 38 21.24 -1.19 9.11
N TYR A 39 21.22 -2.01 10.16
CA TYR A 39 20.09 -2.04 11.11
C TYR A 39 19.88 -0.69 11.81
N LYS A 40 20.97 -0.06 12.25
CA LYS A 40 20.93 1.25 12.94
C LYS A 40 20.40 2.35 12.02
N THR A 41 20.73 2.28 10.74
CA THR A 41 20.25 3.26 9.76
C THR A 41 18.75 3.10 9.54
N VAL A 42 18.26 1.87 9.40
CA VAL A 42 16.81 1.58 9.30
C VAL A 42 16.04 2.11 10.51
N GLN A 43 16.49 1.81 11.73
CA GLN A 43 15.83 2.25 12.97
C GLN A 43 15.71 3.77 13.09
N ARG A 44 16.65 4.52 12.51
CA ARG A 44 16.63 5.99 12.51
C ARG A 44 15.87 6.57 11.32
N LEU A 45 16.11 6.05 10.13
CA LEU A 45 15.68 6.66 8.88
C LEU A 45 14.18 6.44 8.63
N ILE A 46 13.65 5.26 8.94
CA ILE A 46 12.24 4.95 8.71
C ILE A 46 11.31 5.88 9.51
N PRO A 47 11.47 6.05 10.83
CA PRO A 47 10.66 7.02 11.59
C PRO A 47 10.79 8.46 11.07
N ALA A 48 12.02 8.89 10.75
CA ALA A 48 12.27 10.24 10.27
C ALA A 48 11.62 10.54 8.91
N LEU A 49 11.60 9.57 7.99
CA LEU A 49 10.90 9.72 6.71
C LEU A 49 9.39 9.77 6.90
N TRP A 50 8.86 9.00 7.84
CA TRP A 50 7.44 8.97 8.15
C TRP A 50 6.97 10.28 8.79
N GLU A 51 7.76 10.83 9.73
CA GLU A 51 7.53 12.15 10.32
C GLU A 51 7.60 13.27 9.27
N LYS A 52 8.61 13.23 8.39
CA LYS A 52 8.83 14.27 7.38
C LYS A 52 7.71 14.35 6.35
N HIS A 53 7.22 13.20 5.87
CA HIS A 53 6.31 13.15 4.71
C HIS A 53 4.87 12.80 5.06
N SER A 54 4.62 12.21 6.23
CA SER A 54 3.31 11.69 6.62
C SER A 54 2.64 10.86 5.50
N PRO A 55 3.34 9.86 4.92
CA PRO A 55 2.90 9.21 3.69
C PRO A 55 1.61 8.40 3.90
N GLN A 56 0.78 8.33 2.86
CA GLN A 56 -0.41 7.45 2.84
C GLN A 56 -0.02 5.97 2.79
N LEU A 57 1.06 5.67 2.07
CA LEU A 57 1.59 4.33 1.84
C LEU A 57 3.12 4.40 1.74
N VAL A 58 3.81 3.46 2.38
CA VAL A 58 5.24 3.20 2.14
C VAL A 58 5.40 1.83 1.50
N VAL A 59 6.08 1.75 0.36
CA VAL A 59 6.40 0.48 -0.31
C VAL A 59 7.91 0.29 -0.31
N HIS A 60 8.37 -0.75 0.39
CA HIS A 60 9.75 -1.18 0.35
C HIS A 60 9.95 -2.16 -0.80
N VAL A 61 11.06 -2.01 -1.52
CA VAL A 61 11.43 -2.91 -2.62
C VAL A 61 12.80 -3.49 -2.31
N GLY A 62 12.93 -4.81 -2.33
CA GLY A 62 14.19 -5.50 -2.12
C GLY A 62 14.40 -6.61 -3.14
N VAL A 63 15.66 -6.95 -3.42
CA VAL A 63 15.97 -8.08 -4.31
C VAL A 63 16.06 -9.37 -3.52
N SER A 64 15.42 -10.41 -4.03
CA SER A 64 15.67 -11.78 -3.59
C SER A 64 16.42 -12.54 -4.67
N GLY A 65 17.66 -12.96 -4.37
CA GLY A 65 18.53 -13.68 -5.32
C GLY A 65 17.96 -15.02 -5.82
N MET A 66 16.97 -15.57 -5.12
CA MET A 66 16.31 -16.83 -5.46
C MET A 66 14.92 -16.63 -6.08
N ALA A 67 14.38 -15.41 -6.06
CA ALA A 67 13.06 -15.14 -6.60
C ALA A 67 13.07 -15.27 -8.13
N THR A 68 12.01 -15.86 -8.66
CA THR A 68 11.72 -15.94 -10.10
C THR A 68 10.47 -15.15 -10.48
N THR A 69 9.76 -14.62 -9.49
CA THR A 69 8.53 -13.83 -9.60
C THR A 69 8.65 -12.59 -8.73
N VAL A 70 7.82 -11.58 -8.97
CA VAL A 70 7.64 -10.49 -8.00
C VAL A 70 6.77 -11.01 -6.86
N THR A 71 7.17 -10.77 -5.60
CA THR A 71 6.51 -11.32 -4.42
C THR A 71 6.03 -10.20 -3.50
N LEU A 72 4.74 -10.21 -3.17
CA LEU A 72 4.11 -9.28 -2.23
C LEU A 72 4.11 -9.91 -0.83
N GLU A 73 4.82 -9.30 0.11
CA GLU A 73 4.91 -9.80 1.48
C GLU A 73 3.71 -9.34 2.32
N LYS A 74 3.04 -10.28 2.96
CA LYS A 74 1.83 -10.02 3.77
C LYS A 74 2.17 -9.48 5.17
N CYS A 75 3.27 -9.93 5.75
CA CYS A 75 3.63 -9.58 7.11
C CYS A 75 5.15 -9.48 7.31
N GLY A 76 5.54 -8.70 8.31
CA GLY A 76 6.91 -8.63 8.82
C GLY A 76 7.01 -9.29 10.18
N HIS A 77 8.21 -9.73 10.56
CA HIS A 77 8.45 -10.40 11.84
C HIS A 77 9.32 -9.58 12.78
N ASN A 78 9.13 -9.73 14.09
CA ASN A 78 9.90 -8.94 15.05
C ASN A 78 11.22 -9.60 15.44
N LYS A 79 11.36 -10.92 15.29
CA LYS A 79 12.46 -11.69 15.92
C LYS A 79 13.14 -12.64 14.93
N GLY A 80 14.40 -12.96 15.24
CA GLY A 80 15.17 -13.99 14.54
C GLY A 80 16.38 -13.45 13.77
N TYR A 81 16.72 -12.17 13.94
CA TYR A 81 17.83 -11.54 13.25
C TYR A 81 19.17 -11.95 13.85
N LYS A 82 19.97 -12.67 13.05
CA LYS A 82 21.31 -13.15 13.44
C LYS A 82 22.41 -12.77 12.46
N GLY A 83 22.03 -12.31 11.26
CA GLY A 83 22.96 -11.91 10.22
C GLY A 83 23.59 -10.54 10.52
N LEU A 84 24.91 -10.44 10.35
CA LEU A 84 25.62 -9.17 10.36
C LEU A 84 25.26 -8.34 9.14
N ASP A 85 25.04 -7.05 9.35
CA ASP A 85 24.83 -6.06 8.28
C ASP A 85 26.16 -5.64 7.62
N ASN A 86 26.09 -4.69 6.67
CA ASN A 86 27.27 -4.19 5.95
C ASN A 86 28.30 -3.49 6.86
N CYS A 87 27.88 -3.04 8.05
CA CYS A 87 28.74 -2.47 9.08
C CYS A 87 29.22 -3.51 10.10
N ARG A 88 29.04 -4.80 9.83
CA ARG A 88 29.35 -5.91 10.76
C ARG A 88 28.59 -5.79 12.09
N PHE A 89 27.38 -5.25 12.06
CA PHE A 89 26.51 -5.09 13.22
C PHE A 89 25.29 -6.02 13.13
N CYS A 90 24.82 -6.51 14.27
CA CYS A 90 23.57 -7.22 14.42
C CYS A 90 22.96 -6.85 15.79
N PRO A 91 21.65 -6.58 15.90
CA PRO A 91 21.02 -6.24 17.16
C PRO A 91 21.20 -7.37 18.20
N GLY A 92 21.71 -7.04 19.39
CA GLY A 92 21.93 -8.03 20.45
C GLY A 92 20.64 -8.69 20.93
N SER A 93 19.52 -7.97 20.89
CA SER A 93 18.17 -8.46 21.19
C SER A 93 17.62 -9.44 20.13
N GLN A 94 18.24 -9.50 18.95
CA GLN A 94 17.77 -10.24 17.78
C GLN A 94 16.32 -9.88 17.37
N CYS A 95 15.87 -8.68 17.73
CA CYS A 95 14.54 -8.17 17.42
C CYS A 95 14.54 -6.74 16.86
N CYS A 96 13.46 -6.36 16.16
CA CYS A 96 13.25 -5.00 15.63
C CYS A 96 12.89 -4.02 16.74
N VAL A 97 11.87 -4.36 17.52
CA VAL A 97 11.27 -3.53 18.56
C VAL A 97 11.10 -4.38 19.83
N GLU A 98 11.67 -3.93 20.94
CA GLU A 98 11.49 -4.57 22.24
C GLU A 98 10.00 -4.54 22.62
N ASP A 99 9.49 -5.67 23.11
CA ASP A 99 8.07 -5.89 23.44
C ASP A 99 7.06 -5.66 22.30
N GLY A 100 7.54 -5.52 21.06
CA GLY A 100 6.70 -5.46 19.87
C GLY A 100 6.02 -6.81 19.55
N PRO A 101 4.87 -6.80 18.86
CA PRO A 101 4.16 -8.02 18.46
C PRO A 101 5.05 -8.94 17.60
N GLU A 102 4.88 -10.26 17.68
CA GLU A 102 5.77 -11.21 16.99
C GLU A 102 5.78 -11.05 15.47
N SER A 103 4.62 -10.72 14.89
CA SER A 103 4.45 -10.35 13.50
C SER A 103 3.43 -9.22 13.38
N ILE A 104 3.52 -8.46 12.30
CA ILE A 104 2.54 -7.44 11.94
C ILE A 104 2.15 -7.68 10.49
N ASP A 105 0.84 -7.78 10.23
CA ASP A 105 0.31 -7.85 8.89
C ASP A 105 0.15 -6.44 8.32
N SER A 106 0.38 -6.28 7.02
CA SER A 106 -0.03 -5.07 6.32
C SER A 106 -1.54 -4.93 6.35
N ILE A 107 -2.06 -3.70 6.48
CA ILE A 107 -3.50 -3.46 6.32
C ILE A 107 -3.93 -3.54 4.84
N ILE A 108 -2.97 -3.61 3.93
CA ILE A 108 -3.23 -3.72 2.49
C ILE A 108 -3.53 -5.19 2.19
N ASP A 109 -4.69 -5.44 1.59
CA ASP A 109 -5.07 -6.78 1.17
C ASP A 109 -4.21 -7.24 -0.03
N MET A 110 -3.08 -7.88 0.28
CA MET A 110 -2.13 -8.36 -0.74
C MET A 110 -2.71 -9.45 -1.64
N ASP A 111 -3.70 -10.22 -1.16
CA ASP A 111 -4.41 -11.19 -2.00
C ASP A 111 -5.24 -10.47 -3.06
N ALA A 112 -5.97 -9.41 -2.67
CA ALA A 112 -6.71 -8.56 -3.59
C ALA A 112 -5.78 -7.86 -4.59
N VAL A 113 -4.67 -7.27 -4.12
CA VAL A 113 -3.66 -6.63 -4.99
C VAL A 113 -3.10 -7.64 -6.00
N CYS A 114 -2.63 -8.80 -5.53
CA CYS A 114 -2.08 -9.84 -6.39
C CYS A 114 -3.08 -10.27 -7.47
N LYS A 115 -4.35 -10.48 -7.09
CA LYS A 115 -5.42 -10.86 -8.02
C LYS A 115 -5.69 -9.77 -9.07
N ARG A 116 -5.77 -8.50 -8.66
CA ARG A 116 -6.03 -7.38 -9.56
C ARG A 116 -4.88 -7.19 -10.55
N VAL A 117 -3.64 -7.18 -10.06
CA VAL A 117 -2.45 -7.08 -10.91
C VAL A 117 -2.34 -8.25 -11.89
N THR A 118 -2.63 -9.47 -11.46
CA THR A 118 -2.62 -10.65 -12.35
C THR A 118 -3.65 -10.52 -13.47
N THR A 119 -4.80 -9.89 -13.18
CA THR A 119 -5.88 -9.67 -14.17
C THR A 119 -5.50 -8.62 -15.23
N LEU A 120 -4.53 -7.75 -14.95
CA LEU A 120 -4.01 -6.78 -15.93
C LEU A 120 -3.21 -7.45 -17.06
N GLY A 121 -2.82 -8.72 -16.91
CA GLY A 121 -2.13 -9.47 -17.96
C GLY A 121 -0.71 -8.97 -18.25
N LEU A 122 0.01 -8.52 -17.22
CA LEU A 122 1.40 -8.09 -17.35
C LEU A 122 2.33 -9.27 -17.67
N ASP A 123 3.44 -8.98 -18.36
CA ASP A 123 4.51 -9.97 -18.65
C ASP A 123 5.35 -10.36 -17.42
N VAL A 124 4.85 -10.10 -16.21
CA VAL A 124 5.52 -10.35 -14.94
C VAL A 124 4.58 -11.13 -14.03
N SER A 125 5.06 -12.26 -13.51
CA SER A 125 4.32 -13.05 -12.54
C SER A 125 4.45 -12.44 -11.16
N VAL A 126 3.30 -12.31 -10.48
CA VAL A 126 3.19 -11.78 -9.11
C VAL A 126 2.65 -12.87 -8.20
N THR A 127 3.27 -13.04 -7.03
CA THR A 127 2.88 -14.00 -6.00
C THR A 127 2.80 -13.32 -4.64
N ILE A 128 2.25 -14.01 -3.64
CA ILE A 128 2.22 -13.54 -2.25
C ILE A 128 3.11 -14.41 -1.37
N SER A 129 3.61 -13.85 -0.29
CA SER A 129 4.40 -14.54 0.73
C SER A 129 4.03 -14.05 2.13
N GLN A 130 4.21 -14.89 3.13
CA GLN A 130 4.06 -14.54 4.56
C GLN A 130 5.41 -14.50 5.26
N ASP A 131 6.52 -14.51 4.52
CA ASP A 131 7.86 -14.52 5.09
C ASP A 131 8.83 -13.71 4.24
N ALA A 132 9.08 -12.47 4.66
CA ALA A 132 10.07 -11.59 4.05
C ALA A 132 11.53 -11.98 4.42
N GLY A 133 11.73 -13.11 5.11
CA GLY A 133 13.01 -13.60 5.59
C GLY A 133 13.33 -13.14 7.00
N ARG A 134 14.61 -13.21 7.42
CA ARG A 134 15.10 -12.75 8.74
C ARG A 134 16.42 -11.99 8.62
N TYR A 135 16.44 -11.04 7.69
CA TYR A 135 17.55 -10.11 7.45
C TYR A 135 17.01 -8.68 7.26
N LEU A 136 17.74 -7.80 6.60
CA LEU A 136 17.38 -6.38 6.51
C LEU A 136 16.08 -6.09 5.74
N CYS A 137 15.67 -6.95 4.79
CA CYS A 137 14.37 -6.81 4.12
C CYS A 137 13.22 -6.85 5.13
N ASP A 138 13.09 -7.98 5.85
CA ASP A 138 12.08 -8.17 6.90
C ASP A 138 12.24 -7.18 8.06
N PHE A 139 13.47 -6.86 8.46
CA PHE A 139 13.72 -5.87 9.53
C PHE A 139 13.21 -4.47 9.15
N THR A 140 13.48 -4.04 7.92
CA THR A 140 12.97 -2.76 7.38
C THR A 140 11.46 -2.79 7.25
N TYR A 141 10.92 -3.91 6.75
CA TYR A 141 9.48 -4.07 6.61
C TYR A 141 8.76 -3.99 7.95
N TYR A 142 9.18 -4.78 8.94
CA TYR A 142 8.58 -4.78 10.27
C TYR A 142 8.70 -3.41 10.94
N THR A 143 9.88 -2.78 10.88
CA THR A 143 10.08 -1.42 11.45
C THR A 143 9.08 -0.43 10.83
N SER A 144 8.87 -0.50 9.51
CA SER A 144 7.92 0.34 8.80
C SER A 144 6.47 0.02 9.15
N LEU A 145 6.11 -1.27 9.24
CA LEU A 145 4.77 -1.72 9.66
C LEU A 145 4.44 -1.24 11.08
N TYR A 146 5.37 -1.39 12.02
CA TYR A 146 5.21 -0.92 13.40
C TYR A 146 5.03 0.59 13.45
N GLN A 147 5.90 1.36 12.78
CA GLN A 147 5.81 2.82 12.72
C GLN A 147 4.50 3.30 12.09
N SER A 148 4.04 2.61 11.04
CA SER A 148 2.93 3.06 10.20
C SER A 148 1.56 2.52 10.61
N HIS A 149 1.51 1.68 11.65
CA HIS A 149 0.32 0.93 12.06
C HIS A 149 -0.23 0.07 10.90
N GLY A 150 0.68 -0.64 10.23
CA GLY A 150 0.38 -1.55 9.12
C GLY A 150 0.26 -0.91 7.74
N ARG A 151 0.41 0.42 7.59
CA ARG A 151 0.40 1.14 6.29
C ARG A 151 1.71 1.07 5.52
N SER A 152 2.32 -0.11 5.50
CA SER A 152 3.53 -0.38 4.74
C SER A 152 3.38 -1.68 3.96
N ALA A 153 4.07 -1.77 2.82
CA ALA A 153 4.18 -2.95 2.01
C ALA A 153 5.65 -3.29 1.78
N PHE A 154 5.93 -4.56 1.49
CA PHE A 154 7.21 -4.99 0.98
C PHE A 154 7.02 -5.83 -0.28
N VAL A 155 7.82 -5.53 -1.29
CA VAL A 155 7.83 -6.21 -2.58
C VAL A 155 9.23 -6.76 -2.83
N HIS A 156 9.36 -8.09 -2.86
CA HIS A 156 10.57 -8.72 -3.36
C HIS A 156 10.53 -8.78 -4.90
N VAL A 157 11.59 -8.33 -5.53
CA VAL A 157 11.79 -8.46 -6.98
C VAL A 157 12.91 -9.48 -7.28
N PRO A 158 12.81 -10.21 -8.39
CA PRO A 158 13.89 -11.09 -8.82
C PRO A 158 15.08 -10.27 -9.37
N PRO A 159 16.28 -10.88 -9.51
CA PRO A 159 17.43 -10.19 -10.07
C PRO A 159 17.20 -9.73 -11.52
N LEU A 160 17.81 -8.61 -11.91
CA LEU A 160 17.69 -8.10 -13.27
C LEU A 160 18.15 -9.11 -14.31
N GLY A 161 17.36 -9.20 -15.39
CA GLY A 161 17.57 -10.14 -16.48
C GLY A 161 17.23 -11.59 -16.13
N LYS A 162 16.70 -11.86 -14.93
CA LYS A 162 16.44 -13.22 -14.44
C LYS A 162 15.15 -13.29 -13.60
N PRO A 163 13.95 -13.41 -14.22
CA PRO A 163 13.69 -13.52 -15.65
C PRO A 163 13.32 -12.19 -16.33
N TYR A 164 13.17 -11.11 -15.57
CA TYR A 164 12.61 -9.85 -16.06
C TYR A 164 13.68 -8.77 -16.21
N ASN A 165 13.52 -7.89 -17.20
CA ASN A 165 14.33 -6.69 -17.34
C ASN A 165 13.80 -5.53 -16.47
N ALA A 166 14.56 -4.43 -16.38
CA ALA A 166 14.22 -3.28 -15.53
C ALA A 166 12.89 -2.63 -15.91
N ASP A 167 12.58 -2.56 -17.21
CA ASP A 167 11.36 -1.95 -17.75
C ASP A 167 10.11 -2.77 -17.41
N GLN A 168 10.21 -4.11 -17.48
CA GLN A 168 9.16 -5.02 -17.00
C GLN A 168 8.94 -4.87 -15.49
N LEU A 169 10.00 -4.84 -14.69
CA LEU A 169 9.90 -4.68 -13.24
C LEU A 169 9.34 -3.31 -12.85
N GLY A 170 9.75 -2.23 -13.52
CA GLY A 170 9.23 -0.87 -13.28
C GLY A 170 7.74 -0.77 -13.58
N ARG A 171 7.26 -1.34 -14.69
CA ARG A 171 5.82 -1.43 -14.99
C ARG A 171 5.05 -2.27 -13.97
N ALA A 172 5.62 -3.40 -13.54
CA ALA A 172 4.99 -4.25 -12.53
C ALA A 172 4.87 -3.51 -11.19
N LEU A 173 5.95 -2.88 -10.71
CA LEU A 173 5.95 -2.08 -9.49
C LEU A 173 4.92 -0.95 -9.57
N ARG A 174 4.85 -0.25 -10.71
CA ARG A 174 3.85 0.81 -10.92
C ARG A 174 2.43 0.27 -10.74
N ALA A 175 2.09 -0.80 -11.46
CA ALA A 175 0.76 -1.41 -11.39
C ALA A 175 0.44 -1.93 -9.98
N ILE A 176 1.41 -2.55 -9.30
CA ILE A 176 1.26 -3.01 -7.92
C ILE A 176 0.94 -1.84 -6.99
N ILE A 177 1.69 -0.74 -7.07
CA ILE A 177 1.48 0.43 -6.21
C ILE A 177 0.12 1.09 -6.49
N GLU A 178 -0.26 1.23 -7.76
CA GLU A 178 -1.58 1.75 -8.15
C GLU A 178 -2.71 0.88 -7.56
N GLU A 179 -2.59 -0.45 -7.62
CA GLU A 179 -3.57 -1.36 -7.02
C GLU A 179 -3.57 -1.33 -5.49
N MET A 180 -2.40 -1.18 -4.84
CA MET A 180 -2.31 -1.00 -3.39
C MET A 180 -3.04 0.28 -2.95
N LEU A 181 -2.85 1.39 -3.67
CA LEU A 181 -3.55 2.64 -3.41
C LEU A 181 -5.06 2.49 -3.61
N GLY A 182 -5.50 1.82 -4.68
CA GLY A 182 -6.92 1.56 -4.91
C GLY A 182 -7.57 0.65 -3.86
N VAL A 183 -6.84 -0.34 -3.34
CA VAL A 183 -7.31 -1.18 -2.22
C VAL A 183 -7.40 -0.38 -0.92
N LEU A 184 -6.42 0.48 -0.64
CA LEU A 184 -6.45 1.36 0.54
C LEU A 184 -7.58 2.38 0.47
N GLU A 185 -7.81 2.98 -0.69
CA GLU A 185 -8.92 3.92 -0.90
C GLU A 185 -10.27 3.22 -0.67
N GLN A 186 -10.47 2.03 -1.23
CA GLN A 186 -11.67 1.24 -1.00
C GLN A 186 -11.89 0.94 0.49
N TYR A 187 -10.83 0.52 1.19
CA TYR A 187 -10.90 0.27 2.63
C TYR A 187 -11.32 1.50 3.43
N LEU A 188 -10.76 2.68 3.11
CA LEU A 188 -11.12 3.93 3.77
C LEU A 188 -12.56 4.36 3.47
N CYS A 189 -13.02 4.19 2.21
CA CYS A 189 -14.41 4.45 1.84
C CYS A 189 -15.37 3.56 2.62
N ASP A 190 -15.10 2.24 2.65
CA ASP A 190 -15.93 1.27 3.38
C ASP A 190 -15.95 1.58 4.88
N PHE A 191 -14.77 1.81 5.48
CA PHE A 191 -14.66 2.18 6.89
C PHE A 191 -15.47 3.44 7.23
N THR A 192 -15.34 4.48 6.40
CA THR A 192 -16.06 5.74 6.58
C THR A 192 -17.57 5.52 6.45
N TYR A 193 -18.00 4.73 5.46
CA TYR A 193 -19.41 4.42 5.24
C TYR A 193 -20.01 3.64 6.41
N TYR A 194 -19.39 2.55 6.84
CA TYR A 194 -19.89 1.74 7.96
C TYR A 194 -19.88 2.49 9.29
N THR A 195 -18.86 3.34 9.53
CA THR A 195 -18.83 4.21 10.71
C THR A 195 -19.98 5.23 10.67
N SER A 196 -20.22 5.84 9.51
CA SER A 196 -21.33 6.79 9.33
C SER A 196 -22.68 6.11 9.51
N LEU A 197 -22.88 4.91 8.93
CA LEU A 197 -24.07 4.09 9.13
C LEU A 197 -24.30 3.78 10.61
N TYR A 198 -23.26 3.37 11.33
CA TYR A 198 -23.37 3.07 12.76
C TYR A 198 -23.78 4.30 13.57
N GLN A 199 -23.08 5.43 13.39
CA GLN A 199 -23.35 6.67 14.12
C GLN A 199 -24.73 7.27 13.79
N SER A 200 -25.15 7.17 12.53
CA SER A 200 -26.44 7.68 12.05
C SER A 200 -27.61 6.70 12.26
N HIS A 201 -27.39 5.56 12.92
CA HIS A 201 -28.41 4.53 13.14
C HIS A 201 -29.03 4.04 11.82
N GLY A 202 -28.19 3.80 10.82
CA GLY A 202 -28.58 3.35 9.48
C GLY A 202 -29.02 4.46 8.53
N ARG A 203 -28.93 5.74 8.93
CA ARG A 203 -29.31 6.90 8.10
C ARG A 203 -28.09 7.53 7.42
N SER A 204 -27.32 6.73 6.68
CA SER A 204 -26.20 7.20 5.87
C SER A 204 -26.19 6.54 4.50
N ALA A 205 -25.67 7.25 3.52
CA ALA A 205 -25.52 6.79 2.16
C ALA A 205 -24.12 7.16 1.66
N PHE A 206 -23.50 6.26 0.90
CA PHE A 206 -22.26 6.55 0.20
C PHE A 206 -22.51 6.46 -1.30
N VAL A 207 -22.13 7.52 -2.03
CA VAL A 207 -22.33 7.62 -3.47
C VAL A 207 -20.97 7.78 -4.12
N HIS A 208 -20.54 6.77 -4.89
CA HIS A 208 -19.37 6.92 -5.74
C HIS A 208 -19.70 7.83 -6.92
N VAL A 209 -18.90 8.88 -7.08
CA VAL A 209 -19.09 9.90 -8.11
C VAL A 209 -17.94 9.77 -9.12
N PRO A 210 -18.21 9.63 -10.43
CA PRO A 210 -17.15 9.50 -11.42
C PRO A 210 -16.34 10.80 -11.54
N PRO A 211 -15.08 10.72 -12.03
CA PRO A 211 -14.24 11.90 -12.20
C PRO A 211 -14.91 13.00 -13.04
N LEU A 212 -14.70 14.25 -12.65
CA LEU A 212 -15.23 15.40 -13.38
C LEU A 212 -14.73 15.40 -14.83
N GLY A 213 -15.67 15.54 -15.77
CA GLY A 213 -15.39 15.61 -17.20
C GLY A 213 -15.41 14.27 -17.93
N LYS A 214 -15.54 13.12 -17.23
CA LYS A 214 -15.72 11.80 -17.86
C LYS A 214 -16.56 10.85 -16.99
N PRO A 215 -17.77 10.42 -17.41
CA PRO A 215 -18.49 10.75 -18.64
C PRO A 215 -19.35 12.02 -18.54
N TYR A 216 -19.34 12.71 -17.40
CA TYR A 216 -20.27 13.81 -17.09
C TYR A 216 -19.52 15.06 -16.64
N ASN A 217 -20.05 16.23 -16.98
CA ASN A 217 -19.55 17.51 -16.46
C ASN A 217 -20.10 17.81 -15.05
N ALA A 218 -19.59 18.86 -14.40
CA ALA A 218 -19.96 19.23 -13.03
C ALA A 218 -21.46 19.48 -12.84
N ASP A 219 -22.12 20.11 -13.82
CA ASP A 219 -23.55 20.41 -13.77
C ASP A 219 -24.40 19.13 -13.89
N GLN A 220 -24.03 18.21 -14.78
CA GLN A 220 -24.66 16.90 -14.90
C GLN A 220 -24.52 16.09 -13.61
N LEU A 221 -23.31 16.04 -13.04
CA LEU A 221 -23.05 15.39 -11.75
C LEU A 221 -23.89 16.00 -10.63
N GLY A 222 -23.90 17.33 -10.54
CA GLY A 222 -24.63 18.06 -9.50
C GLY A 222 -26.14 17.81 -9.56
N ARG A 223 -26.71 17.75 -10.78
CA ARG A 223 -28.13 17.39 -10.98
C ARG A 223 -28.41 15.94 -10.60
N ALA A 224 -27.55 15.00 -11.00
CA ALA A 224 -27.72 13.59 -10.65
C ALA A 224 -27.66 13.37 -9.13
N LEU A 225 -26.67 13.98 -8.45
CA LEU A 225 -26.55 13.91 -7.00
C LEU A 225 -27.75 14.52 -6.28
N ARG A 226 -28.25 15.67 -6.74
CA ARG A 226 -29.46 16.28 -6.19
C ARG A 226 -30.66 15.35 -6.29
N ALA A 227 -30.89 14.77 -7.47
CA ALA A 227 -32.01 13.86 -7.69
C ALA A 227 -31.93 12.63 -6.77
N ILE A 228 -30.73 12.05 -6.61
CA ILE A 228 -30.51 10.94 -5.67
C ILE A 228 -30.86 11.36 -4.24
N ILE A 229 -30.40 12.52 -3.78
CA ILE A 229 -30.67 13.02 -2.42
C ILE A 229 -32.18 13.24 -2.21
N GLU A 230 -32.87 13.86 -3.16
CA GLU A 230 -34.31 14.12 -3.10
C GLU A 230 -35.12 12.81 -2.99
N GLU A 231 -34.78 11.80 -3.79
CA GLU A 231 -35.41 10.47 -3.70
C GLU A 231 -35.14 9.79 -2.35
N MET A 232 -33.91 9.87 -1.83
CA MET A 232 -33.57 9.29 -0.53
C MET A 232 -34.33 9.96 0.62
N LEU A 233 -34.46 11.29 0.59
CA LEU A 233 -35.27 12.03 1.57
C LEU A 233 -36.74 11.64 1.49
N GLY A 234 -37.31 11.49 0.29
CA GLY A 234 -38.69 11.04 0.11
C GLY A 234 -38.95 9.64 0.68
N VAL A 235 -38.00 8.70 0.53
CA VAL A 235 -38.10 7.36 1.13
C VAL A 235 -38.06 7.42 2.66
N LEU A 236 -37.22 8.30 3.23
CA LEU A 236 -37.11 8.47 4.68
C LEU A 236 -38.41 9.04 5.27
N GLU A 237 -38.99 10.07 4.66
CA GLU A 237 -40.28 10.66 5.09
C GLU A 237 -41.39 9.60 5.13
N GLN A 238 -41.51 8.79 4.07
CA GLN A 238 -42.51 7.71 4.00
C GLN A 238 -42.27 6.60 5.05
N SER A 239 -41.03 6.37 5.45
CA SER A 239 -40.68 5.37 6.46
C SER A 239 -41.05 5.82 7.87
N GLU A 240 -40.89 7.12 8.18
CA GLU A 240 -41.28 7.71 9.47
C GLU A 240 -42.80 7.74 9.65
N ASP A 241 -43.54 8.06 8.58
CA ASP A 241 -45.01 8.03 8.58
C ASP A 241 -45.57 6.62 8.85
N LYS A 242 -44.95 5.58 8.29
CA LYS A 242 -45.35 4.17 8.52
C LYS A 242 -45.06 3.71 9.95
N ILE A 243 -43.98 4.18 10.57
CA ILE A 243 -43.66 3.86 11.97
C ILE A 243 -44.65 4.56 12.91
N ASN A 244 -44.96 5.84 12.66
CA ASN A 244 -45.92 6.60 13.47
C ASN A 244 -47.36 6.06 13.38
N CYS A 245 -47.77 5.48 12.24
CA CYS A 245 -49.06 4.81 12.12
C CYS A 245 -49.16 3.49 12.91
N ARG A 246 -48.05 2.77 13.15
CA ARG A 246 -48.05 1.51 13.89
C ARG A 246 -48.10 1.65 15.41
N HIS A 247 -47.81 2.83 15.96
CA HIS A 247 -47.90 3.12 17.40
C HIS A 247 -49.22 3.76 17.84
N LYS A 248 -50.20 3.89 16.94
CA LYS A 248 -51.54 4.45 17.23
C LYS A 248 -52.67 3.41 17.32
N HIS A 249 -52.34 2.13 17.45
CA HIS A 249 -53.28 1.03 17.69
C HIS A 249 -52.88 0.26 18.95
#